data_AF-A0A356E4B1-F1
#
_entry.id   AF-A0A356E4B1-F1
#
_cell.length_a   1.000
_cell.length_b   1.000
_cell.length_c   1.000
_cell.angle_alpha   90.00
_cell.angle_beta   90.00
_cell.angle_gamma   90.00
#
_symmetry.space_group_name_H-M   'P 1'
#
loop_
_entity.id
_entity.type
_entity.pdbx_description
1 polymer ?
#
loop_
_entity_poly.entity_id
_entity_poly.type
_entity_poly.pdbx_seq_one_letter_code
_entity_poly.pdbx_strand_id
1 'polypeptide(L)'
;VIIRRGQYTNFFLASMKGNQFLKDTLDIIINNIEQRRIDGGVFVMTGPTTLNRALEGKEINSRHDKLTCSQGTFTNEHFQYMDKKHGKWNHVKNEDLLK
;
A
#
# COMPACT_ATOMS: atom_id res chain seq x y z
N VAL A 1 4.38 8.44 9.54
CA VAL A 1 5.58 7.65 9.24
C VAL A 1 5.29 6.24 9.72
N ILE A 2 4.76 5.37 8.89
CA ILE A 2 5.35 4.04 8.93
C ILE A 2 6.41 4.12 7.86
N ILE A 3 7.57 4.69 8.22
CA ILE A 3 8.71 4.68 7.32
C ILE A 3 9.34 3.31 7.52
N ARG A 4 9.14 2.42 6.56
CA ARG A 4 9.97 1.23 6.44
C ARG A 4 11.04 1.58 5.40
N ARG A 5 12.28 1.80 5.84
CA ARG A 5 13.44 2.09 4.96
C ARG A 5 13.31 3.38 4.11
N GLY A 6 12.92 4.50 4.72
CA GLY A 6 12.77 5.80 4.04
C GLY A 6 11.43 6.04 3.32
N GLN A 7 10.55 5.04 3.20
CA GLN A 7 9.30 5.13 2.41
C GLN A 7 8.04 5.09 3.26
N TYR A 8 7.02 5.88 2.89
CA TYR A 8 5.71 5.89 3.55
C TYR A 8 4.93 4.58 3.33
N THR A 9 4.10 4.17 4.29
CA THR A 9 3.07 3.14 4.05
C THR A 9 1.76 3.75 3.61
N ASN A 10 0.96 2.95 2.91
CA ASN A 10 -0.43 3.24 2.59
C ASN A 10 -1.42 2.76 3.67
N PHE A 11 -0.99 2.72 4.94
CA PHE A 11 -1.81 2.32 6.09
C PHE A 11 -1.72 3.38 7.19
N PHE A 12 -2.77 3.46 8.03
CA PHE A 12 -2.90 4.44 9.11
C PHE A 12 -2.82 5.89 8.62
N LEU A 13 -3.54 6.16 7.54
CA LEU A 13 -3.63 7.47 6.90
C LEU A 13 -4.76 8.27 7.52
N ALA A 14 -4.47 9.52 7.91
CA ALA A 14 -5.47 10.50 8.29
C ALA A 14 -5.48 11.62 7.27
N SER A 15 -6.65 11.92 6.72
CA SER A 15 -6.80 12.92 5.66
C SER A 15 -8.18 13.57 5.71
N MET A 16 -8.25 14.84 5.33
CA MET A 16 -9.51 15.48 5.02
C MET A 16 -10.11 14.95 3.71
N LYS A 17 -11.43 15.11 3.54
CA LYS A 17 -12.13 14.81 2.29
C LYS A 17 -11.53 15.64 1.14
N GLY A 18 -11.37 15.02 -0.02
CA GLY A 18 -10.88 15.69 -1.23
C GLY A 18 -9.37 15.96 -1.25
N ASN A 19 -8.58 15.26 -0.43
CA ASN A 19 -7.13 15.40 -0.44
C ASN A 19 -6.53 14.98 -1.79
N GLN A 20 -5.74 15.87 -2.37
CA GLN A 20 -5.16 15.68 -3.70
C GLN A 20 -4.16 14.52 -3.75
N PHE A 21 -3.39 14.26 -2.69
CA PHE A 21 -2.42 13.15 -2.69
C PHE A 21 -3.09 11.78 -2.72
N LEU A 22 -4.24 11.64 -2.05
CA LEU A 22 -5.02 10.42 -2.13
C LEU A 22 -5.65 10.24 -3.52
N LYS A 23 -6.06 11.34 -4.17
CA LYS A 23 -6.53 11.31 -5.54
C LYS A 23 -5.41 10.92 -6.52
N ASP A 24 -4.25 11.55 -6.43
CA ASP A 24 -3.07 11.21 -7.25
C ASP A 24 -2.68 9.73 -7.07
N THR A 25 -2.72 9.24 -5.82
CA THR A 25 -2.46 7.82 -5.51
C THR A 25 -3.48 6.92 -6.21
N LEU A 26 -4.77 7.27 -6.16
CA LEU A 26 -5.84 6.52 -6.83
C LEU A 26 -5.66 6.51 -8.35
N ASP A 27 -5.33 7.65 -8.95
CA ASP A 27 -5.11 7.77 -10.39
C ASP A 27 -3.93 6.88 -10.84
N ILE A 28 -2.86 6.81 -10.04
CA ILE A 28 -1.73 5.89 -10.27
C ILE A 28 -2.18 4.42 -10.18
N ILE A 29 -3.02 4.08 -9.20
CA ILE A 29 -3.56 2.72 -9.03
C ILE A 29 -4.37 2.31 -10.25
N ILE A 30 -5.31 3.17 -10.68
CA ILE A 30 -6.16 2.93 -11.84
C ILE A 30 -5.29 2.73 -13.08
N ASN A 31 -4.32 3.63 -13.31
CA ASN A 31 -3.39 3.51 -14.43
C ASN A 31 -2.59 2.20 -14.38
N ASN A 32 -2.08 1.78 -13.23
CA ASN A 32 -1.36 0.52 -13.09
C ASN A 32 -2.25 -0.68 -13.47
N ILE A 33 -3.52 -0.68 -13.05
CA ILE A 33 -4.49 -1.75 -13.36
C ILE A 33 -4.81 -1.77 -14.85
N GLU A 34 -5.18 -0.62 -15.43
CA GLU A 34 -5.53 -0.49 -16.85
C GLU A 34 -4.37 -0.88 -17.77
N GLN A 35 -3.15 -0.49 -17.38
CA GLN A 35 -1.92 -0.82 -18.12
C GLN A 35 -1.35 -2.20 -17.75
N ARG A 36 -2.08 -3.01 -16.96
CA ARG A 36 -1.70 -4.37 -16.55
C ARG A 36 -0.28 -4.47 -15.99
N ARG A 37 0.13 -3.50 -15.17
CA ARG A 37 1.45 -3.47 -14.53
C ARG A 37 1.48 -4.46 -13.37
N ILE A 38 1.73 -5.73 -13.71
CA ILE A 38 1.82 -6.84 -12.76
C ILE A 38 3.21 -7.00 -12.14
N ASP A 39 4.23 -6.36 -12.71
CA ASP A 39 5.60 -6.39 -12.20
C ASP A 39 5.67 -5.79 -10.79
N GLY A 40 6.27 -6.52 -9.85
CA GLY A 40 6.33 -6.13 -8.44
C GLY A 40 5.03 -6.38 -7.65
N GLY A 41 4.05 -7.04 -8.27
CA GLY A 41 2.84 -7.55 -7.65
C GLY A 41 1.94 -6.49 -7.02
N VAL A 42 1.11 -6.91 -6.06
CA VAL A 42 0.17 -6.01 -5.35
C VAL A 42 0.88 -4.81 -4.74
N PHE A 43 2.11 -4.99 -4.24
CA PHE A 43 2.89 -3.92 -3.60
C PHE A 43 3.18 -2.74 -4.53
N VAL A 44 3.41 -3.00 -5.82
CA VAL A 44 3.64 -1.97 -6.84
C VAL A 44 2.34 -1.51 -7.48
N MET A 45 1.41 -2.45 -7.73
CA MET A 45 0.15 -2.17 -8.42
C MET A 45 -0.79 -1.29 -7.59
N THR A 46 -1.02 -1.63 -6.32
CA THR A 46 -1.98 -0.95 -5.45
C THR A 46 -1.44 -0.59 -4.06
N GLY A 47 -0.26 -1.10 -3.72
CA GLY A 47 0.37 -0.97 -2.41
C GLY A 47 1.10 0.36 -2.18
N PRO A 48 2.00 0.40 -1.17
CA PRO A 48 2.73 1.61 -0.77
C PRO A 48 3.49 2.33 -1.90
N THR A 49 3.88 1.62 -2.96
CA THR A 49 4.62 2.21 -4.09
C THR A 49 3.83 3.34 -4.76
N THR A 50 2.51 3.18 -4.91
CA THR A 50 1.67 4.20 -5.56
C THR A 50 1.59 5.48 -4.73
N LEU A 51 1.45 5.33 -3.41
CA LEU A 51 1.44 6.46 -2.48
C LEU A 51 2.79 7.19 -2.44
N ASN A 52 3.91 6.46 -2.40
CA ASN A 52 5.24 7.09 -2.42
C ASN A 52 5.49 7.86 -3.71
N ARG A 53 5.02 7.36 -4.86
CA ARG A 53 5.07 8.09 -6.14
C ARG A 53 4.24 9.38 -6.10
N ALA A 54 3.02 9.32 -5.55
CA ALA A 54 2.16 10.50 -5.42
C ALA A 54 2.75 11.57 -4.48
N LEU A 55 3.62 11.17 -3.55
CA LEU A 55 4.24 12.03 -2.53
C LEU A 55 5.68 12.43 -2.86
N GLU A 56 6.22 11.99 -4.00
CA GLU A 56 7.61 12.23 -4.36
C GLU A 56 7.92 13.73 -4.43
N GLY A 57 8.97 14.15 -3.73
CA GLY A 57 9.37 15.56 -3.63
C GLY A 57 8.45 16.45 -2.79
N LYS A 58 7.41 15.88 -2.14
CA LYS A 58 6.46 16.64 -1.31
C LYS A 58 6.78 16.53 0.18
N GLU A 59 6.63 17.63 0.89
CA GLU A 59 6.70 17.65 2.35
C GLU A 59 5.34 17.24 2.92
N ILE A 60 5.33 16.24 3.81
CA ILE A 60 4.10 15.78 4.45
C ILE A 60 4.27 15.56 5.95
N ASN A 61 3.22 15.90 6.70
CA ASN A 61 3.16 15.60 8.12
C ASN A 61 3.13 14.09 8.34
N SER A 62 4.11 13.58 9.06
CA SER A 62 4.27 12.15 9.26
C SER A 62 4.99 11.85 10.60
N ARG A 63 4.56 10.80 11.33
CA ARG A 63 5.16 10.38 12.62
C ARG A 63 5.40 8.87 12.75
N HIS A 64 6.50 8.43 13.37
CA HIS A 64 6.98 7.03 13.35
C HIS A 64 5.92 6.03 13.87
N ASP A 65 5.82 4.86 13.24
CA ASP A 65 4.78 3.85 13.44
C ASP A 65 4.84 3.29 14.85
N LYS A 66 6.04 2.89 15.27
CA LYS A 66 6.34 2.47 16.65
C LYS A 66 5.90 3.48 17.72
N LEU A 67 5.75 4.76 17.37
CA LEU A 67 5.32 5.83 18.28
C LEU A 67 3.85 6.19 18.16
N THR A 68 3.14 5.70 17.14
CA THR A 68 1.78 6.12 16.80
C THR A 68 0.80 4.95 16.75
N CYS A 69 1.21 3.84 16.15
CA CYS A 69 0.45 2.60 16.05
C CYS A 69 1.40 1.41 16.00
N SER A 70 1.55 0.71 17.12
CA SER A 70 2.21 -0.60 17.18
C SER A 70 1.20 -1.67 16.78
N GLN A 71 0.82 -1.70 15.50
CA GLN A 71 0.01 -2.79 15.00
C GLN A 71 0.88 -4.05 14.97
N GLY A 72 0.38 -5.16 15.52
CA GLY A 72 0.92 -6.48 15.24
C GLY A 72 0.89 -6.61 13.72
N THR A 73 2.06 -6.53 13.10
CA THR A 73 2.13 -6.50 11.65
C THR A 73 1.41 -7.74 11.16
N PHE A 74 0.32 -7.56 10.40
CA PHE A 74 -0.29 -8.60 9.58
C PHE A 74 0.71 -9.07 8.50
N THR A 75 2.01 -9.08 8.77
CA THR A 75 3.08 -9.77 8.05
C THR A 75 3.26 -11.17 8.58
N ASN A 76 2.87 -11.45 9.82
CA ASN A 76 2.79 -12.82 10.29
C ASN A 76 1.60 -13.47 9.59
N GLU A 77 1.94 -14.28 8.60
CA GLU A 77 1.01 -15.02 7.77
C GLU A 77 -0.01 -15.84 8.60
N HIS A 78 0.34 -16.28 9.81
CA HIS A 78 -0.56 -17.01 10.70
C HIS A 78 -1.81 -16.20 11.08
N PHE A 79 -1.65 -14.87 11.23
CA PHE A 79 -2.73 -13.98 11.64
C PHE A 79 -3.39 -13.23 10.47
N GLN A 80 -2.95 -13.47 9.23
CA GLN A 80 -3.58 -12.91 8.04
C GLN A 80 -4.76 -13.78 7.60
N TYR A 81 -5.93 -13.15 7.47
CA TYR A 81 -7.14 -13.75 6.88
C TYR A 81 -7.42 -15.17 7.39
N MET A 82 -7.58 -15.33 8.72
CA MET A 82 -7.81 -16.64 9.36
C MET A 82 -9.01 -17.39 8.74
N ASP A 83 -9.97 -16.65 8.20
CA ASP A 83 -11.15 -17.11 7.48
C ASP A 83 -10.89 -17.50 6.00
N LYS A 84 -9.77 -17.08 5.41
CA LYS A 84 -9.42 -17.28 3.99
C LYS A 84 -8.05 -17.97 3.84
N LYS A 85 -8.04 -19.31 4.00
CA LYS A 85 -6.85 -20.18 3.90
C LYS A 85 -5.99 -19.95 2.64
N HIS A 86 -6.59 -19.65 1.50
CA HIS A 86 -5.91 -19.45 0.20
C HIS A 86 -6.01 -18.02 -0.36
N GLY A 87 -6.57 -17.07 0.41
CA GLY A 87 -6.79 -15.69 -0.04
C GLY A 87 -5.65 -14.74 0.31
N LYS A 88 -4.49 -15.26 0.74
CA LYS A 88 -3.39 -14.42 1.20
C LYS A 88 -2.67 -13.82 0.01
N TRP A 89 -2.58 -12.50 0.00
CA TRP A 89 -2.04 -11.72 -1.12
C TRP A 89 -0.57 -12.07 -1.45
N ASN A 90 0.18 -12.59 -0.47
CA ASN A 90 1.58 -13.00 -0.64
C ASN A 90 1.76 -14.31 -1.42
N HIS A 91 0.70 -15.12 -1.56
CA HIS A 91 0.73 -16.37 -2.34
C HIS A 91 0.15 -16.21 -3.75
N VAL A 92 -0.45 -15.06 -4.05
CA VAL A 92 -0.97 -14.77 -5.39
C VAL A 92 0.20 -14.48 -6.32
N LYS A 93 0.30 -15.25 -7.40
CA LYS A 93 1.31 -15.01 -8.43
C LYS A 93 0.98 -13.73 -9.20
N ASN A 94 2.00 -13.03 -9.68
CA ASN A 94 1.80 -11.77 -10.40
C ASN A 94 0.91 -11.95 -11.63
N GLU A 95 1.02 -13.07 -12.33
CA GLU A 95 0.24 -13.38 -13.53
C GLU A 95 -1.26 -13.61 -13.23
N ASP A 96 -1.60 -13.84 -11.96
CA ASP A 96 -2.96 -14.12 -11.50
C ASP A 96 -3.68 -12.86 -10.97
N LEU A 97 -2.99 -11.71 -10.89
CA LEU A 97 -3.52 -10.51 -10.21
C LEU A 97 -4.72 -9.84 -10.89
N LEU A 98 -4.85 -10.00 -12.21
CA LEU A 98 -5.87 -9.33 -13.03
C LEU A 98 -6.66 -10.33 -13.91
N LYS A 99 -6.73 -11.60 -13.47
CA LYS A 99 -7.49 -12.66 -14.16
C LYS A 99 -8.99 -12.52 -13.95
#